data_AF-A0A1J5Q8B1-F1
#
_entry.id   AF-A0A1J5Q8B1-F1
#
_cell.length_a   1.000
_cell.length_b   1.000
_cell.length_c   1.000
_cell.angle_alpha   90.00
_cell.angle_beta   90.00
_cell.angle_gamma   90.00
#
_symmetry.space_group_name_H-M   'P 1'
#
loop_
_entity.id
_entity.type
_entity.pdbx_description
1 polymer ?
#
loop_
_entity_poly.entity_id
_entity_poly.type
_entity_poly.pdbx_seq_one_letter_code
_entity_poly.pdbx_strand_id
1 'polypeptide(L)'
;MNAGVFVERGARGARVEHDRIVDALFGVYLDGAADVRVLDNVVRGIAALRVADRGDGIHLWNDRHCVIRGNDVGGSRDGIYFYISPDNVIAGNRIHDVRYGMHDMYSNHVALLHNVAYRDTAGYALMSSDHNEIRDNVAADDFSYGFLLNYVTYSDFVGNRIERIVDTVDDASGIGSGQAGKGVFVYNSEFNTFAGNRIADSTIGVHVTAGSEHNAVFGNAFVDNRTQVRYAENVAEEWSRAGRGNYWSNYLGWDMNGDGIGDVPYRPNSGVDVLLWKYPSARLLMSSPATLLLRYVQRAFPVFTPPGITDSHPLMRAPRALTRKSDGKPD
;
A
#
# COMPACT_ATOMS: atom_id res chain seq x y z
N MET A 1 -24.21 12.98 18.38
CA MET A 1 -23.39 11.96 17.69
C MET A 1 -23.25 10.79 18.64
N ASN A 2 -23.34 9.54 18.17
CA ASN A 2 -23.28 8.37 19.07
C ASN A 2 -21.85 7.80 19.09
N ALA A 3 -20.97 8.46 19.84
CA ALA A 3 -19.58 8.05 20.01
C ALA A 3 -19.37 7.46 21.42
N GLY A 4 -18.49 6.46 21.55
CA GLY A 4 -18.09 5.93 22.86
C GLY A 4 -17.35 6.97 23.69
N VAL A 5 -16.39 7.67 23.07
CA VAL A 5 -15.73 8.86 23.60
C VAL A 5 -15.77 9.96 22.56
N PHE A 6 -16.26 11.14 22.94
CA PHE A 6 -16.26 12.32 22.09
C PHE A 6 -15.38 13.41 22.73
N VAL A 7 -14.38 13.87 21.99
CA VAL A 7 -13.50 14.97 22.40
C VAL A 7 -13.90 16.21 21.62
N GLU A 8 -14.43 17.19 22.34
CA GLU A 8 -15.02 18.39 21.75
C GLU A 8 -14.00 19.34 21.13
N ARG A 9 -14.51 20.18 20.22
CA ARG A 9 -13.74 21.22 19.55
C ARG A 9 -13.04 22.17 20.50
N GLY A 10 -11.76 22.40 20.21
CA GLY A 10 -10.89 23.25 21.01
C GLY A 10 -10.34 22.57 22.26
N ALA A 11 -10.71 21.31 22.55
CA ALA A 11 -10.07 20.54 23.60
C ALA A 11 -8.57 20.37 23.29
N ARG A 12 -7.75 20.50 24.33
CA ARG A 12 -6.30 20.37 24.24
C ARG A 12 -5.75 19.41 25.29
N GLY A 13 -4.83 18.55 24.91
CA GLY A 13 -4.12 17.68 25.85
C GLY A 13 -4.98 16.59 26.49
N ALA A 14 -6.15 16.30 25.91
CA ALA A 14 -7.00 15.20 26.37
C ALA A 14 -6.26 13.86 26.19
N ARG A 15 -6.58 12.89 27.06
CA ARG A 15 -5.98 11.56 27.07
C ARG A 15 -7.09 10.53 27.17
N VAL A 16 -7.17 9.64 26.19
CA VAL A 16 -8.10 8.50 26.12
C VAL A 16 -7.23 7.25 26.06
N GLU A 17 -7.13 6.51 27.16
CA GLU A 17 -6.06 5.53 27.32
C GLU A 17 -6.53 4.28 28.09
N HIS A 18 -6.15 3.10 27.59
CA HIS A 18 -6.45 1.81 28.20
C HIS A 18 -7.96 1.52 28.35
N ASP A 19 -8.77 2.11 27.48
CA ASP A 19 -10.21 1.90 27.46
C ASP A 19 -10.60 0.70 26.59
N ARG A 20 -11.74 0.08 26.92
CA ARG A 20 -12.41 -0.92 26.08
C ARG A 20 -13.75 -0.39 25.63
N ILE A 21 -13.83 0.03 24.37
CA ILE A 21 -15.01 0.64 23.75
C ILE A 21 -15.61 -0.39 22.79
N VAL A 22 -16.81 -0.89 23.11
CA VAL A 22 -17.49 -1.95 22.34
C VAL A 22 -18.89 -1.52 21.97
N ASP A 23 -19.40 -2.06 20.85
CA ASP A 23 -20.74 -1.79 20.32
C ASP A 23 -21.04 -0.29 20.12
N ALA A 24 -20.00 0.48 19.79
CA ALA A 24 -20.11 1.90 19.50
C ALA A 24 -20.24 2.15 18.00
N LEU A 25 -21.08 3.12 17.61
CA LEU A 25 -21.16 3.54 16.21
C LEU A 25 -19.86 4.23 15.79
N PHE A 26 -19.39 5.18 16.61
CA PHE A 26 -18.04 5.73 16.54
C PHE A 26 -17.30 5.38 17.83
N GLY A 27 -16.09 4.83 17.76
CA GLY A 27 -15.36 4.44 18.97
C GLY A 27 -14.86 5.66 19.75
N VAL A 28 -13.81 6.29 19.22
CA VAL A 28 -13.28 7.58 19.69
C VAL A 28 -13.44 8.59 18.58
N TYR A 29 -14.07 9.73 18.89
CA TYR A 29 -14.27 10.81 17.92
C TYR A 29 -13.59 12.08 18.45
N LEU A 30 -12.67 12.62 17.66
CA LEU A 30 -12.04 13.92 17.88
C LEU A 30 -12.63 14.91 16.86
N ASP A 31 -13.14 16.05 17.33
CA ASP A 31 -13.69 17.12 16.48
C ASP A 31 -12.91 18.41 16.70
N GLY A 32 -11.83 18.66 15.97
CA GLY A 32 -11.10 19.92 16.04
C GLY A 32 -10.35 20.11 17.36
N ALA A 33 -9.85 19.03 17.92
CA ALA A 33 -9.00 18.99 19.09
C ALA A 33 -7.51 19.11 18.71
N ALA A 34 -6.66 19.35 19.71
CA ALA A 34 -5.21 19.41 19.51
C ALA A 34 -4.45 18.74 20.65
N ASP A 35 -3.26 18.22 20.34
CA ASP A 35 -2.37 17.59 21.34
C ASP A 35 -3.04 16.43 22.10
N VAL A 36 -4.06 15.78 21.50
CA VAL A 36 -4.81 14.68 22.12
C VAL A 36 -4.03 13.38 21.98
N ARG A 37 -4.09 12.53 23.00
CA ARG A 37 -3.50 11.19 22.98
C ARG A 37 -4.59 10.13 23.09
N VAL A 38 -4.65 9.25 22.10
CA VAL A 38 -5.53 8.07 22.09
C VAL A 38 -4.62 6.84 22.10
N LEU A 39 -4.40 6.27 23.29
CA LEU A 39 -3.35 5.29 23.53
C LEU A 39 -3.87 3.94 24.02
N ASP A 40 -3.39 2.85 23.43
CA ASP A 40 -3.54 1.51 24.00
C ASP A 40 -5.00 1.11 24.29
N ASN A 41 -5.95 1.59 23.47
CA ASN A 41 -7.38 1.28 23.60
C ASN A 41 -7.77 0.07 22.75
N VAL A 42 -8.82 -0.63 23.15
CA VAL A 42 -9.50 -1.65 22.34
C VAL A 42 -10.84 -1.11 21.88
N VAL A 43 -10.99 -0.94 20.56
CA VAL A 43 -12.21 -0.43 19.93
C VAL A 43 -12.84 -1.52 19.08
N ARG A 44 -14.12 -1.83 19.35
CA ARG A 44 -14.92 -2.76 18.55
C ARG A 44 -16.23 -2.10 18.11
N GLY A 45 -16.39 -1.95 16.79
CA GLY A 45 -17.61 -1.42 16.20
C GLY A 45 -18.76 -2.44 16.17
N ILE A 46 -19.93 -2.01 15.68
CA ILE A 46 -21.14 -2.84 15.60
C ILE A 46 -21.12 -3.71 14.34
N ALA A 47 -20.40 -4.84 14.39
CA ALA A 47 -20.22 -5.74 13.24
C ALA A 47 -21.53 -6.33 12.68
N ALA A 48 -22.61 -6.35 13.47
CA ALA A 48 -23.93 -6.83 13.02
C ALA A 48 -24.60 -5.89 11.99
N LEU A 49 -24.18 -4.62 11.91
CA LEU A 49 -24.69 -3.68 10.93
C LEU A 49 -24.05 -3.92 9.54
N ARG A 50 -24.77 -3.51 8.49
CA ARG A 50 -24.19 -3.39 7.14
C ARG A 50 -23.00 -2.43 7.20
N VAL A 51 -21.95 -2.68 6.42
CA VAL A 51 -20.73 -1.85 6.40
C VAL A 51 -21.07 -0.35 6.24
N ALA A 52 -22.01 -0.02 5.35
CA ALA A 52 -22.44 1.35 5.10
C ALA A 52 -23.14 2.04 6.30
N ASP A 53 -23.71 1.27 7.23
CA ASP A 53 -24.42 1.78 8.41
C ASP A 53 -23.51 1.85 9.65
N ARG A 54 -22.28 1.33 9.57
CA ARG A 54 -21.29 1.42 10.66
C ARG A 54 -20.62 2.80 10.63
N GLY A 55 -20.19 3.29 11.80
CA GLY A 55 -19.27 4.42 11.89
C GLY A 55 -17.83 3.97 12.04
N ASP A 56 -16.92 4.92 12.27
CA ASP A 56 -15.48 4.68 12.26
C ASP A 56 -14.95 4.33 13.66
N GLY A 57 -13.86 3.57 13.74
CA GLY A 57 -13.29 3.14 15.01
C GLY A 57 -12.70 4.32 15.78
N ILE A 58 -11.67 4.95 15.21
CA ILE A 58 -11.11 6.21 15.69
C ILE A 58 -11.26 7.24 14.58
N HIS A 59 -11.93 8.34 14.86
CA HIS A 59 -12.27 9.38 13.89
C HIS A 59 -11.59 10.69 14.28
N LEU A 60 -10.79 11.26 13.38
CA LEU A 60 -10.21 12.59 13.49
C LEU A 60 -10.86 13.50 12.46
N TRP A 61 -11.37 14.63 12.91
CA TRP A 61 -11.99 15.66 12.11
C TRP A 61 -11.35 17.00 12.42
N ASN A 62 -10.49 17.50 11.53
CA ASN A 62 -9.79 18.78 11.69
C ASN A 62 -8.89 18.84 12.95
N ASP A 63 -8.29 17.72 13.34
CA ASP A 63 -7.41 17.60 14.51
C ASP A 63 -5.93 17.74 14.14
N ARG A 64 -5.10 18.18 15.11
CA ARG A 64 -3.66 18.39 14.89
C ARG A 64 -2.79 18.03 16.08
N HIS A 65 -1.56 17.60 15.81
CA HIS A 65 -0.57 17.21 16.82
C HIS A 65 -1.06 16.10 17.77
N CYS A 66 -2.03 15.31 17.33
CA CYS A 66 -2.55 14.17 18.05
C CYS A 66 -1.63 12.95 17.89
N VAL A 67 -1.64 12.10 18.91
CA VAL A 67 -0.93 10.82 18.91
C VAL A 67 -1.95 9.70 19.07
N ILE A 68 -2.11 8.89 18.03
CA ILE A 68 -2.99 7.72 18.00
C ILE A 68 -2.08 6.49 17.98
N ARG A 69 -1.91 5.82 19.11
CA ARG A 69 -0.86 4.79 19.22
C ARG A 69 -1.25 3.57 20.03
N GLY A 70 -0.82 2.40 19.57
CA GLY A 70 -1.00 1.14 20.29
C GLY A 70 -2.45 0.66 20.38
N ASN A 71 -3.38 1.28 19.64
CA ASN A 71 -4.79 0.90 19.68
C ASN A 71 -5.02 -0.36 18.85
N ASP A 72 -6.00 -1.15 19.28
CA ASP A 72 -6.53 -2.31 18.57
C ASP A 72 -7.97 -1.99 18.13
N VAL A 73 -8.20 -1.87 16.82
CA VAL A 73 -9.45 -1.40 16.23
C VAL A 73 -10.00 -2.42 15.24
N GLY A 74 -11.27 -2.81 15.39
CA GLY A 74 -11.91 -3.71 14.42
C GLY A 74 -13.43 -3.70 14.45
N GLY A 75 -14.04 -4.23 13.39
CA GLY A 75 -15.51 -4.37 13.28
C GLY A 75 -16.29 -3.05 13.10
N SER A 76 -15.59 -1.92 12.95
CA SER A 76 -16.16 -0.64 12.50
C SER A 76 -16.37 -0.63 10.97
N ARG A 77 -16.77 0.51 10.42
CA ARG A 77 -16.74 0.74 8.96
C ARG A 77 -15.30 0.88 8.50
N ASP A 78 -14.65 1.94 8.95
CA ASP A 78 -13.22 2.20 8.75
C ASP A 78 -12.54 2.15 10.13
N GLY A 79 -11.27 1.75 10.16
CA GLY A 79 -10.51 1.58 11.40
C GLY A 79 -10.13 2.91 12.02
N ILE A 80 -9.12 3.56 11.45
CA ILE A 80 -8.70 4.92 11.81
C ILE A 80 -8.97 5.83 10.61
N TYR A 81 -9.95 6.69 10.75
CA TYR A 81 -10.36 7.68 9.76
C TYR A 81 -9.87 9.06 10.18
N PHE A 82 -9.27 9.81 9.25
CA PHE A 82 -8.86 11.17 9.51
C PHE A 82 -9.07 12.07 8.30
N TYR A 83 -9.72 13.22 8.56
CA TYR A 83 -10.14 14.17 7.54
C TYR A 83 -9.60 15.56 7.85
N ILE A 84 -8.86 16.17 6.92
CA ILE A 84 -8.22 17.49 7.07
C ILE A 84 -7.49 17.60 8.42
N SER A 85 -6.73 16.58 8.79
CA SER A 85 -6.14 16.46 10.14
C SER A 85 -4.62 16.35 10.04
N PRO A 86 -3.91 17.48 9.85
CA PRO A 86 -2.48 17.47 9.59
C PRO A 86 -1.63 17.27 10.86
N ASP A 87 -0.34 16.99 10.65
CA ASP A 87 0.69 16.99 11.71
C ASP A 87 0.39 15.99 12.85
N ASN A 88 -0.24 14.86 12.51
CA ASN A 88 -0.60 13.81 13.47
C ASN A 88 0.37 12.61 13.38
N VAL A 89 0.56 11.92 14.50
CA VAL A 89 1.35 10.68 14.56
C VAL A 89 0.42 9.51 14.86
N ILE A 90 0.31 8.59 13.91
CA ILE A 90 -0.50 7.38 14.03
C ILE A 90 0.46 6.19 13.98
N ALA A 91 0.68 5.54 15.12
CA ALA A 91 1.79 4.59 15.24
C ALA A 91 1.45 3.30 15.99
N GLY A 92 1.97 2.15 15.53
CA GLY A 92 1.89 0.89 16.27
C GLY A 92 0.46 0.40 16.54
N ASN A 93 -0.53 0.83 15.75
CA ASN A 93 -1.90 0.38 15.89
C ASN A 93 -2.11 -0.95 15.15
N ARG A 94 -3.03 -1.78 15.66
CA ARG A 94 -3.55 -2.96 14.96
C ARG A 94 -4.96 -2.67 14.48
N ILE A 95 -5.20 -2.85 13.19
CA ILE A 95 -6.46 -2.53 12.55
C ILE A 95 -6.88 -3.73 11.73
N HIS A 96 -8.13 -4.17 11.88
CA HIS A 96 -8.55 -5.42 11.25
C HIS A 96 -10.05 -5.56 11.04
N ASP A 97 -10.40 -6.38 10.05
CA ASP A 97 -11.77 -6.74 9.70
C ASP A 97 -12.67 -5.49 9.48
N VAL A 98 -12.11 -4.47 8.82
CA VAL A 98 -12.79 -3.22 8.44
C VAL A 98 -12.73 -3.01 6.91
N ARG A 99 -13.47 -2.00 6.42
CA ARG A 99 -13.40 -1.62 5.01
C ARG A 99 -12.04 -1.00 4.69
N TYR A 100 -11.68 0.07 5.38
CA TYR A 100 -10.38 0.72 5.27
C TYR A 100 -9.68 0.70 6.62
N GLY A 101 -8.49 0.10 6.69
CA GLY A 101 -7.71 0.07 7.92
C GLY A 101 -7.32 1.49 8.34
N MET A 102 -6.44 2.10 7.54
CA MET A 102 -6.11 3.51 7.59
C MET A 102 -6.86 4.26 6.48
N HIS A 103 -7.61 5.30 6.82
CA HIS A 103 -8.34 6.10 5.84
C HIS A 103 -8.01 7.58 6.01
N ASP A 104 -7.07 8.07 5.20
CA ASP A 104 -6.68 9.47 5.11
C ASP A 104 -7.47 10.18 4.02
N MET A 105 -8.08 11.31 4.39
CA MET A 105 -8.72 12.23 3.47
C MET A 105 -8.19 13.65 3.71
N TYR A 106 -7.31 14.13 2.83
CA TYR A 106 -6.81 15.50 2.83
C TYR A 106 -5.93 15.89 4.03
N SER A 107 -5.20 14.95 4.62
CA SER A 107 -4.34 15.22 5.79
C SER A 107 -2.86 15.15 5.44
N ASN A 108 -2.17 16.27 5.61
CA ASN A 108 -0.77 16.42 5.21
C ASN A 108 0.17 16.31 6.41
N HIS A 109 1.44 16.00 6.16
CA HIS A 109 2.49 15.91 7.19
C HIS A 109 2.15 14.91 8.30
N VAL A 110 1.43 13.84 7.97
CA VAL A 110 1.07 12.77 8.89
C VAL A 110 2.16 11.70 8.89
N ALA A 111 2.50 11.21 10.09
CA ALA A 111 3.40 10.09 10.27
C ALA A 111 2.62 8.81 10.57
N LEU A 112 2.62 7.86 9.63
CA LEU A 112 2.06 6.52 9.76
C LEU A 112 3.21 5.54 10.00
N LEU A 113 3.39 5.10 11.24
CA LEU A 113 4.59 4.36 11.66
C LEU A 113 4.27 3.02 12.29
N HIS A 114 4.84 1.92 11.80
CA HIS A 114 4.74 0.59 12.44
C HIS A 114 3.30 0.08 12.67
N ASN A 115 2.31 0.57 11.91
CA ASN A 115 0.94 0.07 12.02
C ASN A 115 0.79 -1.27 11.29
N VAL A 116 -0.20 -2.05 11.71
CA VAL A 116 -0.52 -3.35 11.12
C VAL A 116 -2.00 -3.35 10.79
N ALA A 117 -2.31 -3.32 9.49
CA ALA A 117 -3.66 -3.46 8.94
C ALA A 117 -3.78 -4.84 8.28
N TYR A 118 -4.87 -5.57 8.56
CA TYR A 118 -5.04 -6.91 8.03
C TYR A 118 -6.48 -7.38 7.93
N ARG A 119 -6.77 -8.20 6.90
CA ARG A 119 -8.12 -8.68 6.57
C ARG A 119 -9.10 -7.53 6.34
N ASP A 120 -8.58 -6.42 5.84
CA ASP A 120 -9.38 -5.25 5.48
C ASP A 120 -9.72 -5.28 3.99
N THR A 121 -10.67 -4.44 3.55
CA THR A 121 -10.88 -4.26 2.10
C THR A 121 -9.90 -3.29 1.46
N ALA A 122 -9.26 -2.43 2.24
CA ALA A 122 -7.95 -1.91 1.90
C ALA A 122 -7.21 -1.65 3.20
N GLY A 123 -5.93 -2.05 3.27
CA GLY A 123 -5.13 -1.80 4.46
C GLY A 123 -4.94 -0.30 4.70
N TYR A 124 -4.49 0.42 3.68
CA TYR A 124 -4.22 1.87 3.76
C TYR A 124 -4.81 2.56 2.53
N ALA A 125 -5.82 3.39 2.74
CA ALA A 125 -6.41 4.25 1.72
C ALA A 125 -5.98 5.69 2.01
N LEU A 126 -5.08 6.22 1.18
CA LEU A 126 -4.52 7.56 1.30
C LEU A 126 -5.01 8.43 0.15
N MET A 127 -5.70 9.53 0.48
CA MET A 127 -6.38 10.34 -0.52
C MET A 127 -6.08 11.83 -0.36
N SER A 128 -5.67 12.44 -1.48
CA SER A 128 -5.52 13.88 -1.63
C SER A 128 -4.64 14.53 -0.55
N SER A 129 -3.51 13.90 -0.26
CA SER A 129 -2.59 14.31 0.80
C SER A 129 -1.13 14.41 0.33
N ASP A 130 -0.32 15.15 1.09
CA ASP A 130 1.07 15.40 0.75
C ASP A 130 2.02 15.43 1.95
N HIS A 131 3.32 15.23 1.67
CA HIS A 131 4.42 15.27 2.64
C HIS A 131 4.25 14.31 3.82
N ASN A 132 3.65 13.14 3.58
CA ASN A 132 3.42 12.14 4.61
C ASN A 132 4.62 11.20 4.76
N GLU A 133 4.85 10.71 5.99
CA GLU A 133 5.86 9.70 6.32
C GLU A 133 5.16 8.36 6.59
N ILE A 134 5.29 7.40 5.67
CA ILE A 134 4.66 6.08 5.76
C ILE A 134 5.76 5.02 5.91
N ARG A 135 6.05 4.61 7.14
CA ARG A 135 7.22 3.77 7.43
C ARG A 135 6.94 2.53 8.25
N ASP A 136 7.58 1.45 7.79
CA ASP A 136 7.61 0.15 8.48
C ASP A 136 6.21 -0.37 8.84
N ASN A 137 5.19 -0.01 8.06
CA ASN A 137 3.83 -0.49 8.22
C ASN A 137 3.64 -1.84 7.53
N VAL A 138 2.61 -2.57 7.97
CA VAL A 138 2.19 -3.84 7.40
C VAL A 138 0.76 -3.72 6.88
N ALA A 139 0.55 -4.09 5.62
CA ALA A 139 -0.74 -4.42 5.02
C ALA A 139 -0.71 -5.90 4.63
N ALA A 140 -1.60 -6.71 5.17
CA ALA A 140 -1.51 -8.16 5.07
C ALA A 140 -2.87 -8.83 4.97
N ASP A 141 -3.00 -9.79 4.06
CA ASP A 141 -4.23 -10.59 3.92
C ASP A 141 -5.47 -9.72 3.63
N ASP A 142 -5.26 -8.55 3.03
CA ASP A 142 -6.33 -7.63 2.63
C ASP A 142 -6.91 -8.02 1.27
N PHE A 143 -8.13 -7.57 1.03
CA PHE A 143 -8.82 -7.66 -0.25
C PHE A 143 -8.59 -6.38 -1.05
N SER A 144 -8.73 -6.40 -2.38
CA SER A 144 -8.61 -5.25 -3.31
C SER A 144 -7.28 -4.47 -3.31
N TYR A 145 -6.83 -3.91 -2.18
CA TYR A 145 -5.70 -3.00 -2.07
C TYR A 145 -4.93 -3.21 -0.77
N GLY A 146 -3.61 -3.36 -0.83
CA GLY A 146 -2.78 -3.16 0.35
C GLY A 146 -2.72 -1.67 0.65
N PHE A 147 -2.10 -0.92 -0.26
CA PHE A 147 -2.04 0.53 -0.26
C PHE A 147 -2.78 1.07 -1.48
N LEU A 148 -3.77 1.93 -1.25
CA LEU A 148 -4.53 2.68 -2.23
C LEU A 148 -4.12 4.15 -2.14
N LEU A 149 -3.40 4.64 -3.15
CA LEU A 149 -2.98 6.03 -3.25
C LEU A 149 -3.80 6.71 -4.33
N ASN A 150 -4.51 7.77 -3.94
CA ASN A 150 -5.26 8.60 -4.87
C ASN A 150 -4.90 10.06 -4.61
N TYR A 151 -4.17 10.68 -5.53
CA TYR A 151 -3.72 12.06 -5.37
C TYR A 151 -2.79 12.26 -4.16
N VAL A 152 -1.86 11.34 -3.95
CA VAL A 152 -0.83 11.45 -2.90
C VAL A 152 0.48 11.94 -3.51
N THR A 153 1.09 12.96 -2.93
CA THR A 153 2.32 13.56 -3.49
C THR A 153 3.39 13.82 -2.45
N TYR A 154 4.65 13.90 -2.90
CA TYR A 154 5.80 14.27 -2.05
C TYR A 154 5.93 13.46 -0.75
N SER A 155 5.43 12.21 -0.75
CA SER A 155 5.38 11.37 0.45
C SER A 155 6.38 10.23 0.39
N ASP A 156 6.84 9.79 1.56
CA ASP A 156 7.88 8.77 1.70
C ASP A 156 7.30 7.45 2.21
N PHE A 157 7.31 6.43 1.36
CA PHE A 157 6.90 5.06 1.64
C PHE A 157 8.14 4.18 1.81
N VAL A 158 8.57 3.96 3.06
CA VAL A 158 9.84 3.30 3.36
C VAL A 158 9.69 2.10 4.29
N GLY A 159 10.27 0.96 3.92
CA GLY A 159 10.33 -0.21 4.81
C GLY A 159 8.99 -0.95 5.00
N ASN A 160 7.94 -0.58 4.25
CA ASN A 160 6.63 -1.17 4.40
C ASN A 160 6.58 -2.60 3.86
N ARG A 161 5.68 -3.40 4.41
CA ARG A 161 5.43 -4.78 4.02
C ARG A 161 4.00 -4.93 3.55
N ILE A 162 3.84 -5.25 2.28
CA ILE A 162 2.55 -5.44 1.63
C ILE A 162 2.50 -6.86 1.09
N GLU A 163 1.66 -7.71 1.68
CA GLU A 163 1.69 -9.14 1.41
C GLU A 163 0.30 -9.76 1.30
N ARG A 164 0.15 -10.71 0.38
CA ARG A 164 -1.07 -11.53 0.25
C ARG A 164 -2.33 -10.70 -0.02
N ILE A 165 -2.22 -9.71 -0.91
CA ILE A 165 -3.38 -8.92 -1.34
C ILE A 165 -4.12 -9.64 -2.46
N VAL A 166 -5.37 -10.01 -2.18
CA VAL A 166 -6.16 -10.89 -3.04
C VAL A 166 -7.35 -10.19 -3.68
N ASP A 167 -7.92 -10.84 -4.69
CA ASP A 167 -9.05 -10.33 -5.44
C ASP A 167 -10.29 -10.25 -4.55
N THR A 168 -11.08 -9.20 -4.75
CA THR A 168 -12.31 -9.01 -3.98
C THR A 168 -13.42 -9.87 -4.53
N VAL A 169 -14.00 -10.68 -3.65
CA VAL A 169 -15.00 -11.70 -3.99
C VAL A 169 -16.44 -11.18 -3.81
N ASP A 170 -16.64 -10.12 -3.02
CA ASP A 170 -17.96 -9.50 -2.78
C ASP A 170 -17.93 -7.97 -2.84
N ASP A 171 -19.08 -7.33 -3.03
CA ASP A 171 -19.22 -5.87 -3.07
C ASP A 171 -19.71 -5.28 -1.73
N ALA A 172 -19.63 -6.03 -0.63
CA ALA A 172 -20.22 -5.59 0.65
C ALA A 172 -19.54 -4.32 1.20
N SER A 173 -18.30 -4.06 0.76
CA SER A 173 -17.47 -2.92 1.12
C SER A 173 -17.79 -1.63 0.32
N GLY A 174 -18.52 -1.74 -0.80
CA GLY A 174 -18.77 -0.63 -1.72
C GLY A 174 -17.57 -0.19 -2.57
N ILE A 175 -16.48 -0.98 -2.56
CA ILE A 175 -15.27 -0.75 -3.37
C ILE A 175 -15.39 -1.39 -4.78
N GLY A 176 -16.45 -2.17 -5.03
CA GLY A 176 -16.70 -2.88 -6.28
C GLY A 176 -16.21 -4.32 -6.22
N SER A 177 -17.09 -5.28 -6.54
CA SER A 177 -16.72 -6.71 -6.66
C SER A 177 -15.83 -6.98 -7.88
N GLY A 178 -15.00 -8.03 -7.81
CA GLY A 178 -14.23 -8.52 -8.95
C GLY A 178 -13.00 -7.68 -9.32
N GLN A 179 -12.62 -6.74 -8.44
CA GLN A 179 -11.35 -6.04 -8.58
C GLN A 179 -10.19 -6.95 -8.22
N ALA A 180 -9.18 -7.00 -9.09
CA ALA A 180 -7.94 -7.70 -8.79
C ALA A 180 -7.26 -7.07 -7.55
N GLY A 181 -6.73 -7.92 -6.67
CA GLY A 181 -5.94 -7.51 -5.52
C GLY A 181 -4.65 -6.82 -5.96
N LYS A 182 -4.39 -5.63 -5.42
CA LYS A 182 -3.22 -4.82 -5.76
C LYS A 182 -2.43 -4.53 -4.50
N GLY A 183 -1.17 -4.92 -4.45
CA GLY A 183 -0.27 -4.55 -3.35
C GLY A 183 -0.28 -3.04 -3.15
N VAL A 184 0.16 -2.31 -4.18
CA VAL A 184 0.09 -0.85 -4.21
C VAL A 184 -0.65 -0.41 -5.47
N PHE A 185 -1.70 0.39 -5.30
CA PHE A 185 -2.36 1.09 -6.39
C PHE A 185 -2.04 2.56 -6.34
N VAL A 186 -1.49 3.09 -7.43
CA VAL A 186 -1.02 4.46 -7.55
C VAL A 186 -1.85 5.14 -8.63
N TYR A 187 -2.69 6.08 -8.21
CA TYR A 187 -3.58 6.83 -9.08
C TYR A 187 -3.31 8.33 -8.91
N ASN A 188 -2.93 9.00 -9.99
CA ASN A 188 -2.65 10.43 -10.03
C ASN A 188 -1.76 10.91 -8.87
N SER A 189 -0.73 10.11 -8.55
CA SER A 189 0.11 10.31 -7.36
C SER A 189 1.57 10.40 -7.78
N GLU A 190 2.17 11.57 -7.61
CA GLU A 190 3.45 11.96 -8.21
C GLU A 190 4.50 12.34 -7.15
N PHE A 191 5.78 12.29 -7.52
CA PHE A 191 6.90 12.75 -6.67
C PHE A 191 7.05 12.04 -5.32
N ASN A 192 6.52 10.82 -5.19
CA ASN A 192 6.68 10.03 -3.97
C ASN A 192 7.95 9.17 -4.00
N THR A 193 8.44 8.78 -2.83
CA THR A 193 9.54 7.82 -2.71
C THR A 193 9.01 6.47 -2.23
N PHE A 194 9.29 5.39 -2.97
CA PHE A 194 9.07 4.02 -2.53
C PHE A 194 10.43 3.33 -2.37
N ALA A 195 10.89 3.19 -1.14
CA ALA A 195 12.22 2.65 -0.86
C ALA A 195 12.21 1.51 0.15
N GLY A 196 12.87 0.40 -0.18
CA GLY A 196 13.06 -0.69 0.77
C GLY A 196 11.76 -1.36 1.22
N ASN A 197 10.70 -1.33 0.41
CA ASN A 197 9.44 -2.02 0.72
C ASN A 197 9.49 -3.47 0.23
N ARG A 198 8.75 -4.36 0.90
CA ARG A 198 8.49 -5.72 0.41
C ARG A 198 7.05 -5.79 -0.09
N ILE A 199 6.89 -6.15 -1.36
CA ILE A 199 5.58 -6.32 -2.00
C ILE A 199 5.51 -7.75 -2.52
N ALA A 200 4.68 -8.59 -1.91
CA ALA A 200 4.70 -10.02 -2.18
C ALA A 200 3.36 -10.72 -2.21
N ASP A 201 3.34 -11.89 -2.86
CA ASP A 201 2.25 -12.87 -2.83
C ASP A 201 0.88 -12.27 -3.21
N SER A 202 0.86 -11.18 -3.98
CA SER A 202 -0.35 -10.45 -4.35
C SER A 202 -0.75 -10.72 -5.81
N THR A 203 -2.03 -10.52 -6.15
CA THR A 203 -2.47 -10.69 -7.56
C THR A 203 -1.72 -9.73 -8.50
N ILE A 204 -1.62 -8.46 -8.12
CA ILE A 204 -0.76 -7.47 -8.78
C ILE A 204 0.12 -6.85 -7.69
N GLY A 205 1.44 -6.78 -7.90
CA GLY A 205 2.35 -6.13 -6.96
C GLY A 205 2.10 -4.62 -6.91
N VAL A 206 2.33 -3.93 -8.02
CA VAL A 206 2.04 -2.49 -8.16
C VAL A 206 1.21 -2.23 -9.41
N HIS A 207 0.20 -1.38 -9.31
CA HIS A 207 -0.55 -0.89 -10.45
C HIS A 207 -0.51 0.63 -10.48
N VAL A 208 0.07 1.17 -11.54
CA VAL A 208 0.26 2.62 -11.75
C VAL A 208 -0.61 3.09 -12.90
N THR A 209 -1.33 4.19 -12.70
CA THR A 209 -2.18 4.81 -13.71
C THR A 209 -2.43 6.30 -13.43
N ALA A 210 -3.08 6.95 -14.39
CA ALA A 210 -3.55 8.33 -14.31
C ALA A 210 -2.45 9.38 -14.06
N GLY A 211 -1.28 9.22 -14.68
CA GLY A 211 -0.21 10.23 -14.66
C GLY A 211 0.62 10.21 -13.38
N SER A 212 0.74 9.07 -12.73
CA SER A 212 1.51 8.88 -11.49
C SER A 212 3.02 8.81 -11.78
N GLU A 213 3.55 9.92 -12.28
CA GLU A 213 4.91 10.09 -12.77
C GLU A 213 5.87 10.58 -11.68
N HIS A 214 7.17 10.56 -11.96
CA HIS A 214 8.24 11.10 -11.11
C HIS A 214 8.37 10.46 -9.72
N ASN A 215 7.90 9.22 -9.57
CA ASN A 215 8.03 8.46 -8.34
C ASN A 215 9.40 7.76 -8.28
N ALA A 216 10.13 7.94 -7.18
CA ALA A 216 11.41 7.28 -6.96
C ALA A 216 11.23 5.88 -6.37
N VAL A 217 11.39 4.83 -7.19
CA VAL A 217 11.18 3.43 -6.78
C VAL A 217 12.50 2.64 -6.80
N PHE A 218 13.08 2.37 -5.64
CA PHE A 218 14.39 1.69 -5.55
C PHE A 218 14.58 0.88 -4.26
N GLY A 219 15.42 -0.15 -4.31
CA GLY A 219 15.75 -0.99 -3.16
C GLY A 219 14.59 -1.83 -2.63
N ASN A 220 13.46 -1.90 -3.33
CA ASN A 220 12.30 -2.70 -2.95
C ASN A 220 12.52 -4.18 -3.31
N ALA A 221 11.68 -5.05 -2.75
CA ALA A 221 11.61 -6.47 -3.08
C ALA A 221 10.21 -6.84 -3.57
N PHE A 222 10.11 -7.18 -4.86
CA PHE A 222 8.90 -7.66 -5.51
C PHE A 222 8.96 -9.20 -5.60
N VAL A 223 8.19 -9.87 -4.75
CA VAL A 223 8.35 -11.32 -4.53
C VAL A 223 7.05 -12.06 -4.83
N ASP A 224 7.07 -12.89 -5.87
CA ASP A 224 6.03 -13.89 -6.15
C ASP A 224 4.61 -13.32 -6.33
N ASN A 225 4.52 -12.04 -6.73
CA ASN A 225 3.29 -11.47 -7.23
C ASN A 225 2.92 -12.12 -8.57
N ARG A 226 1.64 -12.44 -8.77
CA ARG A 226 1.18 -13.06 -10.03
C ARG A 226 1.48 -12.15 -11.25
N THR A 227 1.33 -10.85 -11.06
CA THR A 227 1.82 -9.81 -11.97
C THR A 227 2.66 -8.83 -11.14
N GLN A 228 3.96 -8.68 -11.44
CA GLN A 228 4.82 -7.80 -10.64
C GLN A 228 4.39 -6.34 -10.72
N VAL A 229 4.21 -5.83 -11.94
CA VAL A 229 3.73 -4.47 -12.18
C VAL A 229 2.68 -4.48 -13.29
N ARG A 230 1.65 -3.65 -13.12
CA ARG A 230 0.74 -3.23 -14.19
C ARG A 230 0.92 -1.73 -14.38
N TYR A 231 1.49 -1.34 -15.50
CA TYR A 231 1.71 0.06 -15.83
C TYR A 231 0.79 0.49 -16.97
N ALA A 232 -0.11 1.43 -16.70
CA ALA A 232 -1.12 1.89 -17.63
C ALA A 232 -0.91 3.35 -18.02
N GLU A 233 0.32 3.68 -18.40
CA GLU A 233 0.74 5.04 -18.81
C GLU A 233 1.62 4.94 -20.06
N ASN A 234 1.84 6.09 -20.71
CA ASN A 234 2.60 6.20 -21.96
C ASN A 234 3.94 6.94 -21.78
N VAL A 235 4.47 6.94 -20.56
CA VAL A 235 5.73 7.61 -20.20
C VAL A 235 6.76 6.56 -19.78
N ALA A 236 8.04 6.85 -20.04
CA ALA A 236 9.13 5.99 -19.62
C ALA A 236 9.59 6.40 -18.22
N GLU A 237 9.69 5.43 -17.31
CA GLU A 237 10.05 5.65 -15.92
C GLU A 237 11.26 4.78 -15.54
N GLU A 238 12.18 5.34 -14.77
CA GLU A 238 13.35 4.63 -14.25
C GLU A 238 13.14 4.24 -12.79
N TRP A 239 13.06 2.94 -12.54
CA TRP A 239 12.92 2.35 -11.21
C TRP A 239 14.27 1.85 -10.70
N SER A 240 15.25 2.74 -10.74
CA SER A 240 16.51 2.64 -10.01
C SER A 240 17.01 4.03 -9.66
N ARG A 241 17.82 4.14 -8.61
CA ARG A 241 18.39 5.42 -8.17
C ARG A 241 19.83 5.22 -7.73
N ALA A 242 20.70 6.11 -8.20
CA ALA A 242 22.12 6.12 -7.84
C ALA A 242 22.81 4.73 -8.00
N GLY A 243 22.55 4.06 -9.13
CA GLY A 243 23.14 2.75 -9.43
C GLY A 243 22.52 1.57 -8.68
N ARG A 244 21.37 1.76 -8.02
CA ARG A 244 20.69 0.72 -7.25
C ARG A 244 19.21 0.64 -7.61
N GLY A 245 18.77 -0.53 -8.08
CA GLY A 245 17.39 -0.82 -8.44
C GLY A 245 16.68 -1.67 -7.40
N ASN A 246 15.77 -2.51 -7.86
CA ASN A 246 14.88 -3.34 -7.05
C ASN A 246 15.20 -4.83 -7.23
N TYR A 247 14.80 -5.65 -6.26
CA TYR A 247 14.81 -7.09 -6.39
C TYR A 247 13.48 -7.57 -6.99
N TRP A 248 13.56 -8.49 -7.95
CA TRP A 248 12.40 -9.09 -8.60
C TRP A 248 12.55 -10.62 -8.59
N SER A 249 11.59 -11.35 -8.01
CA SER A 249 11.73 -12.81 -7.90
C SER A 249 11.70 -13.54 -9.24
N ASN A 250 11.20 -12.89 -10.30
CA ASN A 250 11.17 -13.40 -11.68
C ASN A 250 12.28 -12.81 -12.57
N TYR A 251 13.27 -12.12 -12.01
CA TYR A 251 14.43 -11.66 -12.77
C TYR A 251 15.32 -12.85 -13.16
N LEU A 252 15.56 -13.01 -14.47
CA LEU A 252 16.36 -14.09 -15.06
C LEU A 252 17.67 -13.59 -15.69
N GLY A 253 18.08 -12.35 -15.35
CA GLY A 253 19.36 -11.83 -15.82
C GLY A 253 20.55 -12.44 -15.12
N TRP A 254 21.72 -11.91 -15.41
CA TRP A 254 23.00 -12.40 -14.90
C TRP A 254 23.83 -11.25 -14.37
N ASP A 255 24.80 -11.60 -13.54
CA ASP A 255 25.78 -10.72 -12.93
C ASP A 255 27.16 -11.32 -13.19
N MET A 256 27.84 -10.87 -14.24
CA MET A 256 29.14 -11.37 -14.68
C MET A 256 30.29 -10.77 -13.88
N ASN A 257 30.12 -9.56 -13.35
CA ASN A 257 31.16 -8.86 -12.59
C ASN A 257 31.12 -9.21 -11.09
N GLY A 258 30.05 -9.84 -10.61
CA GLY A 258 29.86 -10.32 -9.25
C GLY A 258 29.53 -9.22 -8.22
N ASP A 259 29.03 -8.07 -8.66
CA ASP A 259 28.75 -6.93 -7.77
C ASP A 259 27.36 -6.99 -7.09
N GLY A 260 26.55 -7.99 -7.42
CA GLY A 260 25.21 -8.20 -6.87
C GLY A 260 24.10 -7.42 -7.60
N ILE A 261 24.43 -6.71 -8.67
CA ILE A 261 23.51 -6.01 -9.58
C ILE A 261 23.50 -6.79 -10.91
N GLY A 262 22.32 -6.93 -11.51
CA GLY A 262 22.21 -7.59 -12.81
C GLY A 262 22.71 -6.70 -13.95
N ASP A 263 23.51 -7.28 -14.85
CA ASP A 263 24.08 -6.62 -16.04
C ASP A 263 23.02 -6.32 -17.12
N VAL A 264 21.78 -6.81 -16.93
CA VAL A 264 20.69 -6.65 -17.90
C VAL A 264 19.54 -5.89 -17.24
N PRO A 265 19.11 -4.74 -17.79
CA PRO A 265 17.95 -4.02 -17.27
C PRO A 265 16.70 -4.89 -17.24
N TYR A 266 15.92 -4.77 -16.16
CA TYR A 266 14.62 -5.41 -16.02
C TYR A 266 13.50 -4.49 -16.51
N ARG A 267 12.49 -5.07 -17.17
CA ARG A 267 11.32 -4.35 -17.68
C ARG A 267 10.06 -5.15 -17.34
N PRO A 268 9.26 -4.73 -16.35
CA PRO A 268 8.08 -5.50 -15.92
C PRO A 268 6.89 -5.44 -16.88
N ASN A 269 6.91 -4.56 -17.89
CA ASN A 269 5.81 -4.34 -18.84
C ASN A 269 6.28 -4.46 -20.30
N SER A 270 6.97 -5.53 -20.68
CA SER A 270 7.38 -5.69 -22.08
C SER A 270 6.15 -5.89 -22.99
N GLY A 271 6.29 -5.69 -24.31
CA GLY A 271 5.14 -5.88 -25.22
C GLY A 271 4.57 -7.32 -25.21
N VAL A 272 5.35 -8.31 -24.76
CA VAL A 272 4.86 -9.68 -24.49
C VAL A 272 3.92 -9.69 -23.28
N ASP A 273 4.23 -8.90 -22.26
CA ASP A 273 3.45 -8.81 -21.03
C ASP A 273 2.13 -8.04 -21.27
N VAL A 274 2.14 -7.02 -22.15
CA VAL A 274 0.91 -6.38 -22.67
C VAL A 274 0.03 -7.37 -23.42
N LEU A 275 0.64 -8.30 -24.17
CA LEU A 275 -0.09 -9.36 -24.89
C LEU A 275 -0.84 -10.29 -23.92
N LEU A 276 -0.26 -10.58 -22.75
CA LEU A 276 -0.91 -11.37 -21.69
C LEU A 276 -2.12 -10.65 -21.10
N TRP A 277 -2.09 -9.33 -20.99
CA TRP A 277 -3.24 -8.55 -20.52
C TRP A 277 -4.40 -8.64 -21.50
N LYS A 278 -4.09 -8.61 -22.80
CA LYS A 278 -5.11 -8.71 -23.86
C LYS A 278 -5.60 -10.15 -24.06
N TYR A 279 -4.75 -11.14 -23.85
CA TYR A 279 -5.05 -12.55 -24.07
C TYR A 279 -4.55 -13.42 -22.91
N PRO A 280 -5.33 -13.56 -21.82
CA PRO A 280 -4.93 -14.36 -20.64
C PRO A 280 -4.60 -15.83 -20.96
N SER A 281 -5.22 -16.41 -21.99
CA SER A 281 -4.95 -17.78 -22.47
C SER A 281 -3.53 -17.98 -23.01
N ALA A 282 -2.85 -16.91 -23.42
CA ALA A 282 -1.47 -16.95 -23.89
C ALA A 282 -0.45 -17.28 -22.78
N ARG A 283 -0.85 -17.27 -21.49
CA ARG A 283 0.01 -17.64 -20.36
C ARG A 283 0.62 -19.05 -20.48
N LEU A 284 -0.07 -19.98 -21.14
CA LEU A 284 0.42 -21.33 -21.39
C LEU A 284 1.69 -21.36 -22.26
N LEU A 285 1.94 -20.31 -23.04
CA LEU A 285 3.07 -20.22 -23.96
C LEU A 285 4.29 -19.52 -23.34
N MET A 286 4.23 -19.08 -22.07
CA MET A 286 5.27 -18.23 -21.48
C MET A 286 6.66 -18.87 -21.41
N SER A 287 6.72 -20.19 -21.29
CA SER A 287 7.99 -20.96 -21.32
C SER A 287 8.31 -21.49 -22.72
N SER A 288 7.56 -21.08 -23.74
CA SER A 288 7.76 -21.56 -25.10
C SER A 288 8.95 -20.87 -25.79
N PRO A 289 9.64 -21.55 -26.71
CA PRO A 289 10.69 -20.95 -27.53
C PRO A 289 10.24 -19.71 -28.32
N ALA A 290 8.96 -19.65 -28.71
CA ALA A 290 8.41 -18.51 -29.44
C ALA A 290 8.40 -17.23 -28.58
N THR A 291 8.09 -17.35 -27.29
CA THR A 291 8.12 -16.23 -26.34
C THR A 291 9.54 -15.75 -26.06
N LEU A 292 10.51 -16.68 -25.95
CA LEU A 292 11.92 -16.34 -25.83
C LEU A 292 12.43 -15.57 -27.07
N LEU A 293 12.06 -16.03 -28.28
CA LEU A 293 12.40 -15.34 -29.52
C LEU A 293 11.77 -13.94 -29.58
N LEU A 294 10.50 -13.78 -29.20
CA LEU A 294 9.85 -12.46 -29.18
C LEU A 294 10.54 -11.49 -28.22
N ARG A 295 10.92 -11.96 -27.02
CA ARG A 295 11.69 -11.17 -26.05
C ARG A 295 13.07 -10.79 -26.59
N TYR A 296 13.74 -11.70 -27.31
CA TYR A 296 15.01 -11.40 -27.97
C TYR A 296 14.86 -10.34 -29.05
N VAL A 297 13.86 -10.45 -29.94
CA VAL A 297 13.61 -9.47 -31.00
C VAL A 297 13.33 -8.08 -30.42
N GLN A 298 12.50 -7.99 -29.37
CA GLN A 298 12.25 -6.72 -28.67
C GLN A 298 13.52 -6.11 -28.07
N ARG A 299 14.41 -6.95 -27.52
CA ARG A 299 15.70 -6.50 -26.98
C ARG A 299 16.66 -6.03 -28.08
N ALA A 300 16.69 -6.72 -29.21
CA ALA A 300 17.57 -6.40 -30.34
C ALA A 300 17.08 -5.18 -31.14
N PHE A 301 15.76 -4.93 -31.17
CA PHE A 301 15.13 -3.82 -31.89
C PHE A 301 14.20 -3.01 -30.97
N PRO A 302 14.77 -2.10 -30.15
CA PRO A 302 14.02 -1.34 -29.14
C PRO A 302 12.94 -0.40 -29.70
N VAL A 303 12.96 -0.12 -31.02
CA VAL A 303 12.00 0.76 -31.70
C VAL A 303 10.53 0.28 -31.57
N PHE A 304 10.33 -1.00 -31.21
CA PHE A 304 9.01 -1.60 -30.99
C PHE A 304 8.62 -1.71 -29.50
N THR A 305 9.42 -1.17 -28.58
CA THR A 305 9.13 -1.24 -27.15
C THR A 305 8.34 0.01 -26.75
N PRO A 306 7.07 -0.13 -26.32
CA PRO A 306 6.32 1.01 -25.82
C PRO A 306 7.02 1.63 -24.58
N PRO A 307 6.87 2.94 -24.35
CA PRO A 307 7.32 3.56 -23.10
C PRO A 307 6.77 2.80 -21.90
N GLY A 308 7.59 2.67 -20.87
CA GLY A 308 7.20 2.00 -19.63
C GLY A 308 8.34 1.98 -18.62
N ILE A 309 8.14 1.19 -17.58
CA ILE A 309 9.10 1.05 -16.49
C ILE A 309 10.34 0.27 -16.94
N THR A 310 11.51 0.82 -16.64
CA THR A 310 12.80 0.12 -16.70
C THR A 310 13.47 0.21 -15.33
N ASP A 311 14.00 -0.91 -14.85
CA ASP A 311 14.94 -0.94 -13.74
C ASP A 311 16.31 -1.28 -14.32
N SER A 312 17.18 -0.26 -14.40
CA SER A 312 18.52 -0.39 -14.99
C SER A 312 19.53 -1.09 -14.09
N HIS A 313 19.24 -1.26 -12.81
CA HIS A 313 20.16 -1.83 -11.81
C HIS A 313 19.46 -2.89 -10.93
N PRO A 314 18.84 -3.92 -11.52
CA PRO A 314 18.06 -4.90 -10.76
C PRO A 314 18.97 -5.66 -9.79
N LEU A 315 18.50 -5.87 -8.57
CA LEU A 315 19.27 -6.57 -7.53
C LEU A 315 19.21 -8.08 -7.74
N MET A 316 20.35 -8.75 -7.66
CA MET A 316 20.43 -10.22 -7.78
C MET A 316 19.86 -10.95 -6.55
N ARG A 317 19.80 -10.27 -5.39
CA ARG A 317 19.30 -10.81 -4.12
C ARG A 317 18.38 -9.83 -3.43
N ALA A 318 17.34 -10.36 -2.80
CA ALA A 318 16.47 -9.57 -1.95
C ALA A 318 17.28 -8.91 -0.81
N PRO A 319 17.04 -7.62 -0.50
CA PRO A 319 17.66 -6.98 0.65
C PRO A 319 17.38 -7.77 1.93
N ARG A 320 18.42 -8.07 2.74
CA ARG A 320 18.31 -8.94 3.92
C ARG A 320 17.20 -8.53 4.90
N ALA A 321 17.02 -7.23 5.11
CA ALA A 321 15.97 -6.68 5.98
C ALA A 321 14.55 -7.14 5.57
N LEU A 322 14.35 -7.44 4.29
CA LEU A 322 13.07 -7.83 3.69
C LEU A 322 12.90 -9.35 3.55
N THR A 323 13.88 -10.15 3.99
CA THR A 323 13.86 -11.63 3.89
C THR A 323 13.52 -12.33 5.20
N ARG A 324 13.43 -11.62 6.34
CA ARG A 324 12.91 -12.20 7.57
C ARG A 324 11.45 -12.57 7.36
N LYS A 325 11.17 -13.88 7.29
CA LYS A 325 9.86 -14.43 7.57
C LYS A 325 9.45 -13.92 8.95
N SER A 326 8.21 -13.45 9.08
CA SER A 326 7.57 -13.35 10.38
C SER A 326 7.47 -14.76 10.95
N ASP A 327 8.49 -15.17 11.69
CA ASP A 327 8.37 -16.31 12.59
C ASP A 327 7.42 -15.87 13.71
N GLY A 328 6.12 -16.13 13.53
CA GLY A 328 5.12 -15.89 14.56
C GLY A 328 3.78 -15.48 13.98
N LYS A 329 2.77 -16.31 14.22
CA LYS A 329 1.35 -15.95 14.10
C LYS A 329 1.11 -14.61 14.82
N PRO A 330 0.19 -13.75 14.33
CA PRO A 330 -0.38 -12.74 15.17
C PRO A 330 -1.22 -13.46 16.22
N ASP A 331 -0.68 -13.60 17.43
CA ASP A 331 -1.46 -13.88 18.64
C ASP A 331 -2.22 -12.61 19.07
#